data_AF-A0A2H3AK49-F1
#
_entry.id   AF-A0A2H3AK49-F1
#
_cell.length_a   1.000
_cell.length_b   1.000
_cell.length_c   1.000
_cell.angle_alpha   90.00
_cell.angle_beta   90.00
_cell.angle_gamma   90.00
#
_symmetry.space_group_name_H-M   'P 1'
#
loop_
_entity.id
_entity.type
_entity.pdbx_description
1 polymer ?
#
loop_
_entity_poly.entity_id
_entity_poly.type
_entity_poly.pdbx_seq_one_letter_code
_entity_poly.pdbx_strand_id
1 'polypeptide(L)'
;LKHVNMPRECLPRFIAIAKVNTMINRETCGLLLGKDKGHKFVVTTMLIPKQHSTSDTCTMDEEELVLRFTEERNLITLGWV
;
A
#
# COMPACT_ATOMS: atom_id res chain seq x y z
N LEU A 1 1.01 2.04 21.83
CA LEU A 1 0.80 1.94 20.37
C LEU A 1 -0.18 3.04 19.95
N LYS A 2 0.11 3.80 18.89
CA LYS A 2 -0.84 4.81 18.35
C LYS A 2 -1.92 4.11 17.54
N HIS A 3 -3.14 4.64 17.54
CA HIS A 3 -4.22 4.13 16.71
C HIS A 3 -3.96 4.44 15.22
N VAL A 4 -4.31 3.52 14.32
CA VAL A 4 -4.23 3.73 12.87
C VAL A 4 -5.63 3.81 12.29
N ASN A 5 -5.97 4.95 11.68
CA ASN A 5 -7.25 5.15 11.01
C ASN A 5 -7.08 4.87 9.52
N MET A 6 -7.83 3.91 9.00
CA MET A 6 -7.88 3.58 7.58
C MET A 6 -9.29 3.81 7.02
N PRO A 7 -9.44 4.40 5.82
CA PRO A 7 -10.74 4.50 5.17
C PRO A 7 -11.37 3.12 4.96
N ARG A 8 -12.67 2.99 5.25
CA ARG A 8 -13.40 1.71 5.09
C ARG A 8 -13.32 1.15 3.66
N GLU A 9 -13.26 2.03 2.68
CA GLU A 9 -13.16 1.70 1.25
C GLU A 9 -11.76 1.25 0.81
N CYS A 10 -10.73 1.31 1.68
CA CYS A 10 -9.36 0.98 1.30
C CYS A 10 -9.23 -0.49 0.85
N LEU A 11 -9.70 -1.43 1.67
CA LEU A 11 -9.62 -2.87 1.36
C LEU A 11 -10.51 -3.28 0.17
N PRO A 12 -11.80 -2.85 0.08
CA PRO A 12 -12.60 -3.14 -1.12
C PRO A 12 -11.96 -2.65 -2.41
N ARG A 13 -11.34 -1.46 -2.40
CA ARG A 13 -10.62 -0.93 -3.57
C ARG A 13 -9.36 -1.73 -3.87
N PHE A 14 -8.61 -2.16 -2.86
CA PHE A 14 -7.45 -3.02 -3.04
C PHE A 14 -7.83 -4.33 -3.72
N ILE A 15 -8.86 -5.01 -3.20
CA ILE A 15 -9.37 -6.26 -3.75
C ILE A 15 -9.80 -6.08 -5.21
N ALA A 16 -10.46 -4.97 -5.54
CA ALA A 16 -10.85 -4.67 -6.91
C ALA A 16 -9.66 -4.51 -7.87
N ILE A 17 -8.57 -3.88 -7.42
CA ILE A 17 -7.33 -3.71 -8.19
C ILE A 17 -6.60 -5.06 -8.32
N ALA A 18 -6.43 -5.78 -7.21
CA ALA A 18 -5.72 -7.06 -7.15
C ALA A 18 -6.44 -8.18 -7.91
N LYS A 19 -7.75 -8.06 -8.15
CA LYS A 19 -8.60 -9.09 -8.77
C LYS A 19 -7.99 -9.68 -10.05
N VAL A 20 -7.38 -8.86 -10.91
CA VAL A 20 -6.76 -9.33 -12.16
C VAL A 20 -5.65 -10.35 -11.89
N ASN A 21 -4.76 -10.05 -10.94
CA ASN A 21 -3.69 -10.96 -10.54
C ASN A 21 -4.22 -12.16 -9.77
N THR A 22 -5.20 -11.96 -8.88
CA THR A 22 -5.84 -13.06 -8.13
C THR A 22 -6.47 -14.09 -9.07
N MET A 23 -7.12 -13.67 -10.16
CA MET A 23 -7.72 -14.60 -11.14
C MET A 23 -6.70 -15.48 -11.86
N ILE A 24 -5.43 -15.07 -11.91
CA ILE A 24 -4.34 -15.84 -12.52
C ILE A 24 -3.38 -16.44 -11.47
N ASN A 25 -3.84 -16.59 -10.22
CA ASN A 25 -3.09 -17.12 -9.10
C ASN A 25 -1.75 -16.40 -8.89
N ARG A 26 -1.79 -15.07 -8.86
CA ARG A 26 -0.63 -14.23 -8.54
C ARG A 26 -0.93 -13.29 -7.40
N GLU A 27 0.01 -13.14 -6.49
CA GLU A 27 -0.08 -12.17 -5.41
C GLU A 27 0.02 -10.73 -5.92
N THR A 28 -0.44 -9.78 -5.11
CA THR A 28 -0.30 -8.34 -5.33
C THR A 28 -0.08 -7.69 -3.97
N CYS A 29 0.90 -6.80 -3.85
CA CYS A 29 1.11 -5.98 -2.67
C CYS A 29 0.70 -4.52 -2.91
N GLY A 30 0.23 -3.87 -1.85
CA GLY A 30 0.01 -2.44 -1.77
C GLY A 30 0.65 -1.86 -0.51
N LEU A 31 1.06 -0.60 -0.58
CA LEU A 31 1.56 0.16 0.56
C LEU A 31 0.47 1.07 1.13
N LEU A 32 0.31 1.02 2.45
CA LEU A 32 -0.56 1.93 3.20
C LEU A 32 0.27 3.11 3.66
N LEU A 33 0.11 4.23 2.97
CA LEU A 33 0.84 5.47 3.21
C LEU A 33 -0.07 6.50 3.87
N GLY A 34 0.49 7.28 4.79
CA GLY A 34 -0.30 8.20 5.58
C GLY A 34 0.47 9.28 6.28
N LYS A 35 -0.13 9.87 7.31
CA LYS A 35 0.44 10.96 8.09
C LYS A 35 0.27 10.73 9.59
N ASP A 36 1.24 11.18 10.37
CA ASP A 36 1.11 11.32 11.82
C ASP A 36 0.27 12.56 12.15
N LYS A 37 -0.72 12.39 13.03
CA LYS A 37 -1.59 13.46 13.55
C LYS A 37 -1.44 13.61 15.08
N GLY A 38 -0.27 13.27 15.61
CA GLY A 38 0.08 13.34 17.03
C GLY A 38 -0.43 12.13 17.80
N HIS A 39 -1.74 12.02 17.98
CA HIS A 39 -2.38 10.95 18.77
C HIS A 39 -2.74 9.70 17.96
N LYS A 40 -2.70 9.79 16.63
CA LYS A 40 -3.06 8.71 15.71
C LYS A 40 -2.32 8.85 14.37
N PHE A 41 -2.22 7.74 13.66
CA PHE A 41 -1.87 7.72 12.26
C PHE A 41 -3.13 7.67 11.40
N VAL A 42 -3.09 8.30 10.24
CA VAL A 42 -4.19 8.27 9.26
C VAL A 42 -3.63 7.82 7.92
N VAL A 43 -4.12 6.69 7.41
CA VAL A 43 -3.86 6.24 6.04
C VAL A 43 -4.61 7.17 5.10
N THR A 44 -3.88 7.80 4.19
CA THR A 44 -4.45 8.74 3.20
C THR A 44 -4.27 8.24 1.78
N THR A 45 -3.32 7.34 1.56
CA THR A 45 -2.92 6.92 0.22
C THR A 45 -2.65 5.42 0.24
N MET A 46 -3.26 4.70 -0.70
CA MET A 46 -2.91 3.31 -1.01
C MET A 46 -2.15 3.31 -2.32
N LEU A 47 -0.87 2.96 -2.26
CA LEU A 47 0.01 2.91 -3.42
C LEU A 47 0.18 1.46 -3.86
N ILE A 48 -0.09 1.15 -5.12
CA ILE A 48 0.28 -0.14 -5.72
C ILE A 48 1.61 0.10 -6.43
N PRO A 49 2.75 -0.33 -5.85
CA PRO A 49 4.03 -0.10 -6.48
C PRO A 49 4.17 -0.98 -7.72
N LYS A 50 5.14 -0.64 -8.57
CA LYS A 50 5.62 -1.58 -9.58
C LYS A 50 6.12 -2.83 -8.85
N GLN A 51 5.76 -3.99 -9.35
CA GLN A 51 6.01 -5.25 -8.67
C GLN A 51 5.97 -6.42 -9.64
N HIS A 52 6.63 -7.50 -9.25
CA HIS A 52 6.50 -8.81 -9.86
C HIS A 52 6.09 -9.83 -8.79
N SER A 53 5.26 -10.80 -9.17
CA SER A 53 4.71 -11.78 -8.23
C SER A 53 4.69 -13.20 -8.76
N THR A 54 4.70 -14.16 -7.86
CA THR A 54 4.37 -15.56 -8.11
C THR A 54 3.02 -15.87 -7.47
N SER A 55 2.67 -17.16 -7.35
CA SER A 55 1.51 -17.61 -6.58
C SER A 55 1.64 -17.37 -5.08
N ASP A 56 2.86 -17.26 -4.57
CA ASP A 56 3.15 -17.28 -3.13
C ASP A 56 4.08 -16.13 -2.69
N THR A 57 4.42 -15.23 -3.62
CA THR A 57 5.26 -14.07 -3.33
C THR A 57 4.87 -12.87 -4.19
N CYS A 58 5.10 -11.67 -3.67
CA CYS A 58 5.12 -10.42 -4.42
C CYS A 58 6.31 -9.57 -3.97
N THR A 59 7.06 -9.05 -4.94
CA THR A 59 8.27 -8.27 -4.71
C THR A 59 8.11 -6.91 -5.36
N MET A 60 8.36 -5.86 -4.59
CA MET A 60 8.36 -4.49 -5.09
C MET A 60 9.57 -4.26 -6.01
N ASP A 61 9.31 -3.65 -7.15
CA ASP A 61 10.32 -3.17 -8.09
C ASP A 61 10.48 -1.65 -7.96
N GLU A 62 11.64 -1.14 -8.35
CA GLU A 62 11.91 0.31 -8.45
C GLU A 62 11.57 1.07 -7.15
N GLU A 63 12.05 0.57 -6.01
CA GLU A 63 11.78 1.13 -4.68
C GLU A 63 12.11 2.63 -4.56
N GLU A 64 13.07 3.11 -5.36
CA GLU A 64 13.43 4.52 -5.43
C GLU A 64 12.26 5.41 -5.87
N LEU A 65 11.39 4.94 -6.77
CA LEU A 65 10.20 5.70 -7.18
C LEU A 65 9.20 5.83 -6.03
N VAL A 66 9.06 4.76 -5.24
CA VAL A 66 8.22 4.77 -4.04
C VAL A 66 8.78 5.74 -3.01
N LEU A 67 10.10 5.70 -2.77
CA LEU A 67 10.78 6.61 -1.87
C LEU A 67 10.54 8.07 -2.28
N ARG A 68 10.83 8.43 -3.53
CA ARG A 68 10.59 9.78 -4.06
C ARG A 68 9.12 10.20 -3.91
N PHE A 69 8.18 9.32 -4.27
CA PHE A 69 6.74 9.59 -4.14
C PHE A 69 6.35 9.91 -2.70
N THR A 70 6.87 9.15 -1.73
CA THR A 70 6.60 9.36 -0.30
C THR A 70 7.21 10.64 0.25
N GLU A 71 8.48 10.92 -0.09
CA GLU A 71 9.21 12.10 0.39
C GLU A 71 8.59 13.40 -0.13
N GLU A 72 8.34 13.50 -1.44
CA GLU A 72 7.70 14.68 -2.06
C GLU A 72 6.35 15.03 -1.42
N ARG A 73 5.63 14.03 -0.91
CA ARG A 73 4.28 14.19 -0.35
C ARG A 73 4.27 14.18 1.18
N ASN A 74 5.42 14.05 1.81
CA ASN A 74 5.58 13.89 3.26
C ASN A 74 4.65 12.78 3.79
N LEU A 75 4.70 11.61 3.15
CA LEU A 75 3.95 10.42 3.55
C LEU A 75 4.87 9.48 4.31
N ILE A 76 4.33 8.84 5.35
CA ILE A 76 5.00 7.76 6.08
C ILE A 76 4.37 6.42 5.72
N THR A 77 5.19 5.37 5.66
CA THR A 77 4.72 4.00 5.50
C THR A 77 4.14 3.51 6.81
N LEU A 78 2.83 3.21 6.81
CA LEU A 78 2.09 2.74 7.97
C LEU A 78 1.85 1.22 7.96
N GLY A 79 2.06 0.59 6.81
CA GLY A 79 1.92 -0.84 6.62
C GLY A 79 1.84 -1.22 5.15
N TRP A 80 1.47 -2.47 4.91
CA TRP A 80 1.27 -3.05 3.60
C TRP A 80 0.04 -3.98 3.64
N VAL A 81 -0.49 -4.30 2.46
CA VAL A 81 -1.69 -5.12 2.25
C VAL A 81 -1.50 -6.00 1.02
#